data_AF-A0A518DEK6-F1
#
_entry.id   AF-A0A518DEK6-F1
#
_cell.length_a   1.000
_cell.length_b   1.000
_cell.length_c   1.000
_cell.angle_alpha   90.00
_cell.angle_beta   90.00
_cell.angle_gamma   90.00
#
_symmetry.space_group_name_H-M   'P 1'
#
loop_
_entity.id
_entity.type
_entity.pdbx_description
1 polymer ?
#
loop_
_entity_poly.entity_id
_entity_poly.type
_entity_poly.pdbx_seq_one_letter_code
_entity_poly.pdbx_strand_id
1 'polypeptide(L)'
;MSPHKQIKIRRGALSLLELITAAAITSSLMTASLVVVRSSYEAWRLHDAEAEAADQTYAVLRHIVRSLRQAQAVTAITGPTDDAGEMSLISVSGDRVAYILTGSGVVEYWLNNESTNTKLAHGLTGLTFQGLAADGVSTAQSPGDVQAVRILAAYNSGFGEAGRTVTCLAWMRSW
;
A
#
# COMPACT_ATOMS: atom_id res chain seq x y z
N MET A 1 53.63 51.00 44.04
CA MET A 1 54.07 50.26 42.84
C MET A 1 53.78 48.78 43.07
N SER A 2 52.72 48.26 42.44
CA SER A 2 52.29 46.85 42.58
C SER A 2 52.91 46.01 41.46
N PRO A 3 53.51 44.85 41.75
CA PRO A 3 54.09 44.00 40.71
C PRO A 3 52.99 43.35 39.87
N HIS A 4 53.02 43.62 38.58
CA HIS A 4 52.14 43.01 37.58
C HIS A 4 52.44 41.50 37.49
N LYS A 5 51.52 40.68 37.99
CA LYS A 5 51.58 39.22 37.90
C LYS A 5 51.25 38.79 36.47
N GLN A 6 52.28 38.55 35.66
CA GLN A 6 52.10 37.95 34.32
C GLN A 6 51.60 36.51 34.45
N ILE A 7 50.35 36.29 34.04
CA ILE A 7 49.79 34.94 33.85
C ILE A 7 50.42 34.38 32.57
N LYS A 8 51.45 33.53 32.71
CA LYS A 8 51.94 32.70 31.60
C LYS A 8 50.87 31.67 31.27
N ILE A 9 50.08 31.93 30.24
CA ILE A 9 49.23 30.92 29.61
C ILE A 9 50.16 29.87 28.99
N ARG A 10 50.36 28.74 29.67
CA ARG A 10 51.00 27.57 29.08
C ARG A 10 50.10 27.08 27.95
N ARG A 11 50.45 27.40 26.71
CA ARG A 11 49.91 26.71 25.54
C ARG A 11 50.51 25.30 25.56
N GLY A 12 49.81 24.36 26.20
CA GLY A 12 50.13 22.94 26.06
C GLY A 12 49.92 22.55 24.61
N ALA A 13 50.98 22.21 23.90
CA ALA A 13 50.86 21.57 22.60
C ALA A 13 50.17 20.22 22.83
N LEU A 14 49.03 19.99 22.17
CA LEU A 14 48.36 18.69 22.15
C LEU A 14 49.37 17.63 21.69
N SER A 15 49.47 16.53 22.42
CA SER A 15 50.32 15.43 22.00
C SER A 15 49.77 14.80 20.72
N LEU A 16 50.65 14.29 19.87
CA LEU A 16 50.27 13.59 18.62
C LEU A 16 49.31 12.43 18.89
N LEU A 17 49.47 11.76 20.05
CA LEU A 17 48.56 10.72 20.52
C LEU A 17 47.16 11.28 20.77
N GLU A 18 47.03 12.39 21.51
CA GLU A 18 45.73 13.03 21.78
C GLU A 18 45.02 13.42 20.48
N LEU A 19 45.75 13.96 19.51
CA LEU A 19 45.19 14.32 18.20
C LEU A 19 44.70 13.10 17.43
N ILE A 20 45.47 12.01 17.41
CA ILE A 20 45.06 10.75 16.76
C ILE A 20 43.86 10.14 17.48
N THR A 21 43.85 10.13 18.82
CA THR A 21 42.72 9.61 19.59
C THR A 21 41.47 10.46 19.40
N ALA A 22 41.59 11.78 19.37
CA ALA A 22 40.47 12.68 19.10
C ALA A 22 39.91 12.45 17.69
N ALA A 23 40.78 12.33 16.68
CA ALA A 23 40.36 12.01 15.31
C ALA A 23 39.71 10.63 15.18
N ALA A 24 40.21 9.63 15.91
CA ALA A 24 39.60 8.29 15.96
C ALA A 24 38.21 8.32 16.63
N ILE A 25 38.06 9.04 17.73
CA ILE A 25 36.78 9.19 18.42
C ILE A 25 35.79 9.94 17.53
N THR A 26 36.17 11.07 16.93
CA THR A 26 35.27 11.84 16.07
C THR A 26 34.87 11.07 14.82
N SER A 27 35.80 10.34 14.19
CA SER A 27 35.47 9.47 13.05
C SER A 27 34.52 8.35 13.46
N SER A 28 34.74 7.68 14.60
CA SER A 28 33.83 6.65 15.09
C SER A 28 32.42 7.19 15.39
N LEU A 29 32.32 8.39 15.98
CA LEU A 29 31.05 9.08 16.24
C LEU A 29 30.34 9.46 14.95
N MET A 30 31.07 9.96 13.95
CA MET A 30 30.52 10.26 12.63
C MET A 30 29.99 9.00 11.95
N THR A 31 30.76 7.91 11.95
CA THR A 31 30.32 6.63 11.37
C THR A 31 29.08 6.09 12.08
N ALA A 32 29.05 6.11 13.42
CA ALA A 32 27.89 5.68 14.18
C ALA A 32 26.65 6.54 13.85
N SER A 33 26.81 7.86 13.73
CA SER A 33 25.73 8.77 13.36
C SER A 33 25.20 8.50 11.95
N LEU A 34 26.08 8.24 10.98
CA LEU A 34 25.69 7.91 9.61
C LEU A 34 24.91 6.60 9.51
N VAL A 35 25.27 5.58 10.30
CA VAL A 35 24.52 4.33 10.37
C VAL A 35 23.11 4.58 10.89
N VAL A 36 22.97 5.38 11.96
CA VAL A 36 21.65 5.75 12.49
C VAL A 36 20.83 6.48 11.45
N VAL A 37 21.37 7.54 10.82
CA VAL A 37 20.65 8.32 9.79
C VAL A 37 20.21 7.45 8.63
N ARG A 38 21.09 6.57 8.13
CA ARG A 38 20.74 5.64 7.04
C ARG A 38 19.63 4.69 7.47
N SER A 39 19.71 4.12 8.67
CA SER A 39 18.68 3.21 9.18
C SER A 39 17.32 3.89 9.36
N SER A 40 17.31 5.14 9.86
CA SER A 40 16.08 5.93 10.01
C SER A 40 15.46 6.28 8.67
N TYR A 41 16.29 6.62 7.67
CA TYR A 41 15.82 6.90 6.32
C TYR A 41 15.20 5.66 5.67
N GLU A 42 15.85 4.50 5.79
CA GLU A 42 15.32 3.23 5.27
C GLU A 42 13.99 2.87 5.93
N ALA A 43 13.90 3.00 7.26
CA ALA A 43 12.64 2.75 7.98
C ALA A 43 11.53 3.70 7.54
N TRP A 44 11.83 4.99 7.37
CA TRP A 44 10.86 5.97 6.87
C TRP A 44 10.39 5.64 5.46
N ARG A 45 11.31 5.31 4.56
CA ARG A 45 10.99 4.93 3.17
C ARG A 45 10.10 3.70 3.10
N LEU A 46 10.35 2.68 3.92
CA LEU A 46 9.52 1.49 3.99
C LEU A 46 8.10 1.80 4.49
N HIS A 47 7.99 2.69 5.49
CA HIS A 47 6.71 3.12 6.02
C HIS A 47 5.90 3.95 5.00
N ASP A 48 6.55 4.85 4.28
CA ASP A 48 5.92 5.66 3.24
C ASP A 48 5.38 4.78 2.10
N ALA A 49 6.18 3.82 1.62
CA ALA A 49 5.76 2.86 0.61
C ALA A 49 4.59 1.97 1.07
N GLU A 50 4.57 1.56 2.35
CA GLU A 50 3.46 0.81 2.91
C GLU A 50 2.18 1.64 3.00
N ALA A 51 2.28 2.91 3.42
CA ALA A 51 1.15 3.82 3.49
C ALA A 51 0.55 4.07 2.10
N GLU A 52 1.39 4.28 1.08
CA GLU A 52 0.95 4.41 -0.31
C GLU A 52 0.22 3.16 -0.79
N ALA A 53 0.80 1.96 -0.57
CA ALA A 53 0.16 0.70 -0.97
C ALA A 53 -1.20 0.48 -0.27
N ALA A 54 -1.30 0.84 1.01
CA ALA A 54 -2.55 0.77 1.76
C ALA A 54 -3.59 1.73 1.19
N ASP A 55 -3.23 2.99 0.94
CA ASP A 55 -4.13 4.01 0.38
C ASP A 55 -4.65 3.62 -1.01
N GLN A 56 -3.77 3.11 -1.88
CA GLN A 56 -4.15 2.57 -3.18
C GLN A 56 -5.16 1.43 -3.04
N THR A 57 -4.91 0.50 -2.10
CA THR A 57 -5.80 -0.63 -1.82
C THR A 57 -7.18 -0.15 -1.35
N TYR A 58 -7.24 0.77 -0.39
CA TYR A 58 -8.50 1.33 0.10
C TYR A 58 -9.23 2.15 -0.97
N ALA A 59 -8.51 2.87 -1.83
CA ALA A 59 -9.10 3.61 -2.94
C ALA A 59 -9.81 2.68 -3.93
N VAL A 60 -9.17 1.56 -4.31
CA VAL A 60 -9.78 0.51 -5.15
C VAL A 60 -11.04 -0.03 -4.51
N LEU A 61 -10.96 -0.47 -3.26
CA LEU A 61 -12.12 -1.03 -2.56
C LEU A 61 -13.26 -0.02 -2.47
N ARG A 62 -12.97 1.24 -2.14
CA ARG A 62 -13.99 2.30 -2.07
C ARG A 62 -14.64 2.54 -3.44
N HIS A 63 -13.85 2.53 -4.50
CA HIS A 63 -14.34 2.71 -5.85
C HIS A 63 -15.25 1.55 -6.28
N ILE A 64 -14.82 0.30 -6.08
CA ILE A 64 -15.61 -0.89 -6.41
C ILE A 64 -16.91 -0.93 -5.59
N VAL A 65 -16.84 -0.67 -4.28
CA VAL A 65 -18.02 -0.62 -3.40
C VAL A 65 -19.01 0.43 -3.88
N ARG A 66 -18.54 1.59 -4.35
CA ARG A 66 -19.42 2.62 -4.91
C ARG A 66 -20.11 2.13 -6.18
N SER A 67 -19.38 1.48 -7.08
CA SER A 67 -19.95 0.91 -8.31
C SER A 67 -20.95 -0.19 -8.03
N LEU A 68 -20.68 -1.09 -7.07
CA LEU A 68 -21.62 -2.13 -6.65
C LEU A 68 -22.91 -1.55 -6.06
N ARG A 69 -22.83 -0.46 -5.30
CA ARG A 69 -24.02 0.24 -4.79
C ARG A 69 -24.85 0.92 -5.89
N GLN A 70 -24.26 1.11 -7.07
CA GLN A 70 -24.93 1.63 -8.26
C GLN A 70 -25.16 0.55 -9.32
N ALA A 71 -24.88 -0.71 -8.99
CA ALA A 71 -25.07 -1.85 -9.87
C ALA A 71 -26.52 -2.34 -9.80
N GLN A 72 -27.03 -2.72 -10.97
CA GLN A 72 -28.28 -3.44 -11.12
C GLN A 72 -28.04 -4.96 -11.06
N ALA A 73 -26.96 -5.45 -11.67
CA ALA A 73 -26.63 -6.87 -11.68
C ALA A 73 -25.13 -7.10 -11.89
N VAL A 74 -24.62 -8.21 -11.37
CA VAL A 74 -23.29 -8.74 -11.74
C VAL A 74 -23.46 -9.61 -12.99
N THR A 75 -22.65 -9.36 -14.01
CA THR A 75 -22.71 -10.11 -15.28
C THR A 75 -21.63 -11.17 -15.37
N ALA A 76 -20.48 -10.93 -14.77
CA ALA A 76 -19.42 -11.92 -14.64
C ALA A 76 -18.63 -11.68 -13.35
N ILE A 77 -18.19 -12.76 -12.73
CA ILE A 77 -17.34 -12.73 -11.54
C ILE A 77 -16.46 -13.97 -11.57
N THR A 78 -15.16 -13.77 -11.37
CA THR A 78 -14.20 -14.85 -11.19
C THR A 78 -14.41 -15.55 -9.85
N GLY A 79 -13.91 -16.79 -9.74
CA GLY A 79 -14.04 -17.56 -8.51
C GLY A 79 -13.20 -16.97 -7.36
N PRO A 80 -13.53 -17.30 -6.10
CA PRO A 80 -12.85 -16.76 -4.92
C PRO A 80 -11.39 -17.22 -4.76
N THR A 81 -10.93 -18.16 -5.59
CA THR A 81 -9.55 -18.69 -5.58
C THR A 81 -8.69 -18.11 -6.70
N ASP A 82 -9.22 -17.19 -7.51
CA ASP A 82 -8.48 -16.54 -8.60
C ASP A 82 -7.96 -15.17 -8.14
N ASP A 83 -6.65 -15.12 -7.86
CA ASP A 83 -5.98 -13.91 -7.36
C ASP A 83 -5.89 -12.80 -8.41
N ALA A 84 -6.05 -13.11 -9.70
CA ALA A 84 -6.10 -12.15 -10.80
C ALA A 84 -7.51 -11.57 -11.02
N GLY A 85 -8.39 -11.73 -10.04
CA GLY A 85 -9.83 -11.66 -10.14
C GLY A 85 -10.37 -10.58 -11.08
N GLU A 86 -11.33 -11.01 -11.89
CA GLU A 86 -12.13 -10.19 -12.77
C GLU A 86 -13.58 -10.14 -12.27
N MET A 87 -14.20 -8.96 -12.38
CA MET A 87 -15.63 -8.77 -12.13
C MET A 87 -16.18 -7.76 -13.12
N SER A 88 -17.36 -8.05 -13.67
CA SER A 88 -18.12 -7.08 -14.45
C SER A 88 -19.57 -7.00 -13.99
N LEU A 89 -20.11 -5.79 -14.05
CA LEU A 89 -21.43 -5.43 -13.56
C LEU A 89 -22.12 -4.49 -14.55
N ILE A 90 -23.44 -4.43 -14.47
CA ILE A 90 -24.26 -3.44 -15.16
C ILE A 90 -24.71 -2.41 -14.13
N SER A 91 -24.45 -1.13 -14.40
CA SER A 91 -24.93 -0.02 -13.57
C SER A 91 -26.43 0.19 -13.78
N VAL A 92 -27.06 0.97 -12.89
CA VAL A 92 -28.46 1.41 -13.05
C VAL A 92 -28.67 2.26 -14.32
N SER A 93 -27.62 2.89 -14.86
CA SER A 93 -27.69 3.61 -16.16
C SER A 93 -27.64 2.68 -17.36
N GLY A 94 -27.40 1.39 -17.17
CA GLY A 94 -27.20 0.40 -18.23
C GLY A 94 -25.75 0.29 -18.72
N ASP A 95 -24.83 1.06 -18.13
CA ASP A 95 -23.41 1.01 -18.49
C ASP A 95 -22.77 -0.26 -17.93
N ARG A 96 -21.91 -0.90 -18.72
CA ARG A 96 -21.10 -2.01 -18.24
C ARG A 96 -19.84 -1.46 -17.57
N VAL A 97 -19.62 -1.82 -16.30
CA VAL A 97 -18.38 -1.53 -15.59
C VAL A 97 -17.67 -2.85 -15.32
N ALA A 98 -16.36 -2.90 -15.52
CA ALA A 98 -15.58 -4.08 -15.20
C ALA A 98 -14.25 -3.73 -14.55
N TYR A 99 -13.72 -4.70 -13.82
CA TYR A 99 -12.49 -4.64 -13.04
C TYR A 99 -11.68 -5.89 -13.31
N ILE A 100 -10.37 -5.72 -13.45
CA ILE A 100 -9.41 -6.84 -13.50
C ILE A 100 -8.13 -6.46 -12.76
N LEU A 101 -7.52 -7.43 -12.09
CA LEU A 101 -6.14 -7.30 -11.67
C LEU A 101 -5.22 -7.88 -12.74
N THR A 102 -4.37 -7.04 -13.30
CA THR A 102 -3.34 -7.49 -14.24
C THR A 102 -2.19 -8.17 -13.49
N GLY A 103 -1.45 -9.06 -14.16
CA GLY A 103 -0.25 -9.70 -13.59
C GLY A 103 0.88 -8.73 -13.20
N SER A 104 0.76 -7.44 -13.53
CA SER A 104 1.66 -6.38 -13.08
C SER A 104 1.26 -5.72 -11.75
N GLY A 105 0.19 -6.21 -11.12
CA GLY A 105 -0.35 -5.66 -9.88
C GLY A 105 -1.11 -4.34 -10.06
N VAL A 106 -1.54 -4.06 -11.30
CA VAL A 106 -2.35 -2.89 -11.65
C VAL A 106 -3.80 -3.32 -11.75
N VAL A 107 -4.67 -2.61 -11.02
CA VAL A 107 -6.12 -2.75 -11.15
C VAL A 107 -6.58 -1.85 -12.27
N GLU A 108 -7.15 -2.46 -13.29
CA GLU A 108 -7.71 -1.76 -14.44
C GLU A 108 -9.23 -1.79 -14.37
N TYR A 109 -9.86 -0.71 -14.83
CA TYR A 109 -11.30 -0.66 -15.01
C TYR A 109 -11.65 -0.09 -16.38
N TRP A 110 -12.77 -0.56 -16.94
CA TRP A 110 -13.32 -0.04 -18.19
C TRP A 110 -14.83 0.14 -18.10
N LEU A 111 -15.31 1.05 -18.95
CA LEU A 111 -16.72 1.35 -19.16
C LEU A 111 -17.10 0.87 -20.56
N ASN A 112 -18.29 0.29 -20.70
CA ASN A 112 -18.95 0.01 -21.98
C ASN A 112 -18.14 -0.79 -23.02
N ASN A 113 -17.27 -1.70 -22.57
CA ASN A 113 -16.37 -2.51 -23.42
C ASN A 113 -15.40 -1.69 -24.28
N GLU A 114 -15.08 -0.46 -23.87
CA GLU A 114 -14.04 0.31 -24.53
C GLU A 114 -12.68 -0.39 -24.37
N SER A 115 -11.86 -0.39 -25.41
CA SER A 115 -10.52 -1.01 -25.39
C SER A 115 -9.51 -0.26 -24.53
N THR A 116 -9.92 0.84 -23.90
CA THR A 116 -9.06 1.72 -23.11
C THR A 116 -9.25 1.40 -21.63
N ASN A 117 -8.35 0.57 -21.12
CA ASN A 117 -8.29 0.25 -19.70
C ASN A 117 -7.77 1.46 -18.92
N THR A 118 -8.60 2.01 -18.04
CA THR A 118 -8.16 3.07 -17.13
C THR A 118 -7.55 2.42 -15.90
N LYS A 119 -6.31 2.82 -15.57
CA LYS A 119 -5.61 2.32 -14.38
C LYS A 119 -6.21 2.98 -13.14
N LEU A 120 -6.78 2.17 -12.26
CA LEU A 120 -7.40 2.63 -11.01
C LEU A 120 -6.37 2.73 -9.88
N ALA A 121 -5.51 1.71 -9.77
CA ALA A 121 -4.47 1.62 -8.75
C ALA A 121 -3.38 0.65 -9.18
N HIS A 122 -2.29 0.63 -8.42
CA HIS A 122 -1.14 -0.23 -8.63
C HIS A 122 -0.60 -0.76 -7.29
N GLY A 123 0.28 -1.77 -7.37
CA GLY A 123 0.93 -2.35 -6.19
C GLY A 123 0.08 -3.38 -5.44
N LEU A 124 -1.05 -3.81 -6.02
CA LEU A 124 -1.83 -4.92 -5.48
C LEU A 124 -1.21 -6.25 -5.90
N THR A 125 -1.16 -7.20 -4.98
CA THR A 125 -0.66 -8.56 -5.23
C THR A 125 -1.76 -9.57 -5.45
N GLY A 126 -2.99 -9.24 -5.07
CA GLY A 126 -4.16 -10.08 -5.28
C GLY A 126 -5.45 -9.27 -5.18
N LEU A 127 -6.44 -9.64 -5.96
CA LEU A 127 -7.77 -9.08 -5.92
C LEU A 127 -8.75 -10.21 -6.19
N THR A 128 -9.46 -10.64 -5.17
CA THR A 128 -10.44 -11.72 -5.32
C THR A 128 -11.85 -11.20 -5.07
N PHE A 129 -12.78 -11.79 -5.81
CA PHE A 129 -14.19 -11.49 -5.72
C PHE A 129 -14.95 -12.76 -5.34
N GLN A 130 -15.90 -12.63 -4.42
CA GLN A 130 -16.82 -13.70 -4.07
C GLN A 130 -18.25 -13.16 -4.13
N GLY A 131 -19.02 -13.64 -5.10
CA GLY A 131 -20.44 -13.37 -5.21
C GLY A 131 -21.22 -14.18 -4.17
N LEU A 132 -22.06 -13.50 -3.39
CA LEU A 132 -22.85 -14.06 -2.31
C LEU A 132 -24.35 -13.90 -2.61
N ALA A 133 -25.13 -14.88 -2.19
CA ALA A 133 -26.58 -14.85 -2.31
C ALA A 133 -27.22 -13.87 -1.30
N ALA A 134 -28.55 -13.84 -1.27
CA ALA A 134 -29.35 -12.96 -0.40
C ALA A 134 -29.07 -13.10 1.11
N ASP A 135 -28.57 -14.25 1.53
CA ASP A 135 -28.20 -14.49 2.93
C ASP A 135 -26.87 -13.83 3.32
N GLY A 136 -26.11 -13.32 2.35
CA GLY A 136 -24.80 -12.68 2.55
C GLY A 136 -23.71 -13.64 3.03
N VAL A 137 -23.94 -14.96 2.95
CA VAL A 137 -23.03 -15.98 3.46
C VAL A 137 -22.79 -17.09 2.43
N SER A 138 -23.83 -17.58 1.77
CA SER A 138 -23.70 -18.61 0.76
C SER A 138 -23.20 -18.03 -0.57
N THR A 139 -22.33 -18.79 -1.26
CA THR A 139 -21.85 -18.40 -2.59
C THR A 139 -22.98 -18.52 -3.61
N ALA A 140 -23.20 -17.47 -4.37
CA ALA A 140 -24.18 -17.48 -5.47
C ALA A 140 -23.77 -18.48 -6.55
N GLN A 141 -24.71 -19.27 -7.06
CA GLN A 141 -24.44 -20.28 -8.09
C GLN A 141 -24.37 -19.67 -9.49
N SER A 142 -24.97 -18.51 -9.68
CA SER A 142 -24.91 -17.75 -10.93
C SER A 142 -24.62 -16.27 -10.64
N PRO A 143 -23.96 -15.54 -11.57
CA PRO A 143 -23.73 -14.10 -11.42
C PRO A 143 -25.03 -13.29 -11.23
N GLY A 144 -26.14 -13.74 -11.81
CA GLY A 144 -27.44 -13.07 -11.70
C GLY A 144 -28.07 -13.17 -10.30
N ASP A 145 -27.69 -14.16 -9.51
CA ASP A 145 -28.20 -14.36 -8.14
C ASP A 145 -27.35 -13.64 -7.08
N VAL A 146 -26.28 -12.96 -7.49
CA VAL A 146 -25.39 -12.23 -6.58
C VAL A 146 -26.14 -11.02 -6.02
N GLN A 147 -26.23 -10.93 -4.69
CA GLN A 147 -26.82 -9.77 -3.99
C GLN A 147 -25.80 -9.01 -3.14
N ALA A 148 -24.72 -9.68 -2.76
CA ALA A 148 -23.57 -9.08 -2.12
C ALA A 148 -22.27 -9.60 -2.74
N VAL A 149 -21.23 -8.78 -2.73
CA VAL A 149 -19.89 -9.18 -3.15
C VAL A 149 -18.94 -8.96 -1.99
N ARG A 150 -18.23 -10.03 -1.62
CA ARG A 150 -17.05 -9.93 -0.76
C ARG A 150 -15.84 -9.73 -1.66
N ILE A 151 -15.06 -8.70 -1.34
CA ILE A 151 -13.88 -8.32 -2.09
C ILE A 151 -12.70 -8.43 -1.13
N LEU A 152 -11.65 -9.15 -1.54
CA LEU A 152 -10.39 -9.16 -0.83
C LEU A 152 -9.33 -8.55 -1.74
N ALA A 153 -8.65 -7.53 -1.25
CA ALA A 153 -7.52 -6.91 -1.93
C ALA A 153 -6.26 -7.12 -1.08
N ALA A 154 -5.22 -7.66 -1.70
CA ALA A 154 -3.94 -7.94 -1.08
C ALA A 154 -2.85 -7.01 -1.63
N TYR A 155 -1.93 -6.60 -0.76
CA TYR A 155 -0.75 -5.83 -1.11
C TYR A 155 0.45 -6.28 -0.26
N ASN A 156 1.67 -6.05 -0.75
CA ASN A 156 2.87 -6.33 0.02
C ASN A 156 3.09 -5.24 1.08
N SER A 157 3.21 -5.63 2.35
CA SER A 157 3.75 -4.69 3.34
C SER A 157 5.26 -4.66 3.22
N GLY A 158 5.86 -3.46 3.20
CA GLY A 158 7.31 -3.30 3.15
C GLY A 158 8.06 -3.87 4.37
N PHE A 159 7.35 -4.35 5.39
CA PHE A 159 7.90 -5.02 6.56
C PHE A 159 7.66 -6.53 6.48
N GLY A 160 8.71 -7.29 6.14
CA GLY A 160 8.68 -8.76 6.11
C GLY A 160 8.05 -9.35 4.84
N GLU A 161 7.87 -10.68 4.83
CA GLU A 161 7.33 -11.43 3.68
C GLU A 161 5.80 -11.55 3.70
N ALA A 162 5.14 -11.14 4.77
CA ALA A 162 3.69 -11.31 4.90
C ALA A 162 2.96 -10.20 4.14
N GLY A 163 2.27 -10.56 3.05
CA GLY A 163 1.29 -9.68 2.43
C GLY A 163 0.18 -9.31 3.42
N ARG A 164 -0.41 -8.13 3.24
CA ARG A 164 -1.61 -7.70 3.96
C ARG A 164 -2.82 -7.83 3.06
N THR A 165 -3.94 -8.23 3.65
CA THR A 165 -5.21 -8.38 2.95
C THR A 165 -6.27 -7.53 3.63
N VAL A 166 -6.92 -6.68 2.84
CA VAL A 166 -8.07 -5.90 3.26
C VAL A 166 -9.32 -6.55 2.66
N THR A 167 -10.30 -6.84 3.52
CA THR A 167 -11.57 -7.43 3.09
C THR A 167 -12.69 -6.41 3.24
N CYS A 168 -13.59 -6.34 2.26
CA CYS A 168 -14.85 -5.63 2.40
C CYS A 168 -16.02 -6.45 1.85
N LEU A 169 -17.22 -6.14 2.34
CA LEU A 169 -18.48 -6.71 1.89
C LEU A 169 -19.37 -5.57 1.42
N ALA A 170 -19.89 -5.68 0.20
CA ALA A 170 -20.79 -4.69 -0.38
C ALA A 170 -22.07 -5.34 -0.89
N TRP A 171 -23.21 -4.81 -0.45
CA TRP A 171 -24.53 -5.16 -0.95
C TRP A 171 -24.85 -4.32 -2.20
N MET A 172 -25.47 -4.95 -3.19
CA MET A 172 -26.05 -4.24 -4.33
C MET A 172 -27.35 -3.56 -3.91
N ARG A 173 -27.65 -2.39 -4.50
CA ARG A 173 -28.80 -1.57 -4.08
C ARG A 173 -30.13 -2.03 -4.66
N SER A 174 -30.10 -2.53 -5.89
CA SER A 174 -31.27 -3.09 -6.57
C SER A 174 -30.91 -4.48 -7.05
N TRP A 175 -31.75 -5.45 -6.72
CA TRP A 175 -31.72 -6.82 -7.21
C TRP A 175 -33.10 -7.17 -7.75
#